data_AF-A0A453RTN8-F1
#
_entry.id   AF-A0A453RTN8-F1
#
_cell.length_a   1.000
_cell.length_b   1.000
_cell.length_c   1.000
_cell.angle_alpha   90.00
_cell.angle_beta   90.00
_cell.angle_gamma   90.00
#
_symmetry.space_group_name_H-M   'P 1'
#
loop_
_entity.id
_entity.type
_entity.pdbx_description
1 polymer ?
#
loop_
_entity_poly.entity_id
_entity_poly.type
_entity_poly.pdbx_seq_one_letter_code
_entity_poly.pdbx_strand_id
1 'polypeptide(L)'
;QENLIHDDQKLILLASLSDSLEYLADSVERLGESFISPSTISENKSDIHQSHHTRTTSAIPKSLASLANEYRRLATDCVRVLRLEMQLETIYHMQEMTKREYVEDQDAEDPDDFIISLTTQIARRDEEMAPYIAESKRNYVFGGISSVAANASIKALALMKSINLLGVQQICRNSIALEQALAAIPSIDSEAVQQRLDRVRTFYELLNLPFESLLGFIAEQEYIFSAKEYLSILKVNVPGREIPMDAERRISQILSH
;
A
#
# COMPACT_ATOMS: atom_id res chain seq x y z
N GLN A 1 -6.08 -17.40 -8.25
CA GLN A 1 -4.68 -17.79 -7.96
C GLN A 1 -3.75 -17.56 -9.17
N GLU A 2 -4.21 -17.62 -10.43
CA GLU A 2 -3.33 -17.46 -11.62
C GLU A 2 -2.90 -16.03 -12.00
N ASN A 3 -3.26 -15.00 -11.22
CA ASN A 3 -3.09 -13.60 -11.63
C ASN A 3 -2.00 -12.82 -10.86
N LEU A 4 -1.39 -13.38 -9.80
CA LEU A 4 -0.25 -12.74 -9.14
C LEU A 4 1.05 -13.03 -9.91
N ILE A 5 1.91 -12.02 -9.97
CA ILE A 5 3.27 -12.15 -10.48
C ILE A 5 4.13 -12.75 -9.38
N HIS A 6 4.10 -14.08 -9.27
CA HIS A 6 4.91 -14.82 -8.30
C HIS A 6 6.42 -14.83 -8.61
N ASP A 7 6.82 -14.35 -9.78
CA ASP A 7 8.20 -14.33 -10.23
C ASP A 7 8.82 -12.96 -9.94
N ASP A 8 9.64 -12.90 -8.89
CA ASP A 8 10.32 -11.67 -8.46
C ASP A 8 11.14 -11.05 -9.62
N GLN A 9 11.69 -11.86 -10.54
CA GLN A 9 12.43 -11.36 -11.69
C GLN A 9 11.56 -10.46 -12.57
N LYS A 10 10.27 -10.75 -12.71
CA LYS A 10 9.35 -9.92 -13.50
C LYS A 10 9.11 -8.57 -12.83
N LEU A 11 9.09 -8.51 -11.50
CA LEU A 11 8.97 -7.25 -10.76
C LEU A 11 10.23 -6.39 -10.93
N ILE A 12 11.40 -7.02 -10.90
CA ILE A 12 12.67 -6.33 -11.16
C ILE A 12 12.75 -5.83 -12.62
N LEU A 13 12.30 -6.63 -13.58
CA LEU A 13 12.22 -6.21 -14.97
C LEU A 13 11.27 -5.01 -15.15
N LEU A 14 10.13 -4.98 -14.46
CA LEU A 14 9.22 -3.83 -14.48
C LEU A 14 9.85 -2.58 -13.84
N ALA A 15 10.60 -2.73 -12.75
CA ALA A 15 11.32 -1.64 -12.11
C ALA A 15 12.39 -1.06 -13.05
N SER A 16 13.21 -1.92 -13.65
CA SER A 16 14.24 -1.54 -14.62
C SER A 16 13.65 -0.93 -15.90
N LEU A 17 12.50 -1.43 -16.35
CA LEU A 17 11.78 -0.87 -17.50
C LEU A 17 11.28 0.54 -17.20
N SER A 18 10.76 0.80 -15.99
CA SER A 18 10.33 2.14 -15.58
C SER A 18 11.48 3.15 -15.70
N ASP A 19 12.65 2.82 -15.16
CA ASP A 19 13.84 3.69 -15.21
C ASP A 19 14.35 3.90 -16.64
N SER A 20 14.44 2.82 -17.42
CA SER A 20 14.86 2.88 -18.82
C SER A 20 13.94 3.75 -19.68
N LEU A 21 12.63 3.70 -19.44
CA LEU A 21 11.64 4.52 -20.14
C LEU A 21 11.73 6.00 -19.77
N GLU A 22 12.03 6.33 -18.52
CA GLU A 22 12.29 7.71 -18.11
C GLU A 22 13.56 8.26 -18.76
N TYR A 23 14.65 7.49 -18.72
CA TYR A 23 15.88 7.86 -19.41
C TYR A 23 15.66 8.10 -20.91
N LEU A 24 14.88 7.22 -21.56
CA LEU A 24 14.52 7.36 -22.96
C LEU A 24 13.68 8.62 -23.20
N ALA A 25 12.71 8.91 -22.34
CA ALA A 25 11.89 10.12 -22.44
C ALA A 25 12.76 11.39 -22.38
N ASP A 26 13.67 11.47 -21.42
CA ASP A 26 14.56 12.61 -21.24
C ASP A 26 15.53 12.75 -22.43
N SER A 27 15.98 11.63 -22.99
CA SER A 27 16.82 11.61 -24.19
C SER A 27 16.07 12.12 -25.42
N VAL A 28 14.81 11.72 -25.60
CA VAL A 28 13.94 12.18 -26.70
C VAL A 28 13.61 13.67 -26.55
N GLU A 29 13.36 14.13 -25.33
CA GLU A 29 13.08 15.54 -25.05
C GLU A 29 14.28 16.43 -25.37
N ARG A 30 15.48 16.06 -24.88
CA ARG A 30 16.75 16.75 -25.20
C ARG A 30 17.02 16.79 -26.71
N LEU A 31 16.72 15.70 -27.42
CA LEU A 31 16.82 15.67 -28.87
C LEU A 31 15.83 16.66 -29.50
N GLY A 32 14.59 16.71 -29.02
CA GLY A 32 13.59 17.69 -29.45
C GLY A 32 14.02 19.14 -29.24
N GLU A 33 14.63 19.46 -28.10
CA GLU A 33 15.16 20.79 -27.77
C GLU A 33 16.30 21.22 -28.70
N SER A 34 17.15 20.28 -29.12
CA SER A 34 18.24 20.56 -30.06
C SER A 34 17.76 21.07 -31.43
N PHE A 35 16.53 20.72 -31.84
CA PHE A 35 15.92 21.22 -33.07
C PHE A 35 15.31 22.63 -32.93
N ILE A 36 15.09 23.10 -31.70
CA ILE A 36 14.48 24.42 -31.42
C ILE A 36 15.56 25.47 -31.17
N SER A 37 16.74 25.08 -30.69
CA SER A 37 17.86 25.99 -30.45
C SER A 37 18.33 26.63 -31.76
N PRO A 38 18.14 27.96 -31.95
CA PRO A 38 18.83 28.67 -33.01
C PRO A 38 20.31 28.62 -32.65
N SER A 39 21.15 28.12 -33.56
CA SER A 39 22.59 28.32 -33.44
C SER A 39 22.84 29.80 -33.21
N THR A 40 23.36 30.18 -32.05
CA THR A 40 23.90 31.52 -31.78
C THR A 40 25.16 31.69 -32.63
N ILE A 41 24.96 31.87 -33.93
CA ILE A 41 25.98 32.27 -34.88
C ILE A 41 25.82 33.77 -35.06
N SER A 42 26.84 34.49 -34.58
CA SER A 42 27.20 35.89 -34.83
C SER A 42 26.27 36.69 -35.74
N GLU A 43 25.70 37.75 -35.19
CA GLU A 43 25.26 38.90 -35.96
C GLU A 43 26.46 39.52 -36.70
N ASN A 44 26.63 39.17 -37.97
CA ASN A 44 27.16 40.08 -38.96
C ASN A 44 26.08 40.28 -40.03
N LYS A 45 25.53 41.50 -40.05
CA LYS A 45 24.56 41.98 -41.05
C LYS A 45 25.14 41.85 -42.46
N SER A 46 24.41 41.22 -43.37
CA SER A 46 23.78 41.90 -44.53
C SER A 46 23.09 40.90 -45.48
N ASP A 47 21.95 41.35 -46.01
CA ASP A 47 21.30 40.99 -47.28
C ASP A 47 20.35 39.78 -47.39
N ILE A 48 19.07 40.13 -47.31
CA ILE A 48 17.93 39.75 -48.17
C ILE A 48 18.19 38.61 -49.17
N HIS A 49 17.59 37.44 -48.93
CA HIS A 49 16.78 36.71 -49.92
C HIS A 49 15.91 35.63 -49.25
N GLN A 50 14.66 35.53 -49.71
CA GLN A 50 13.65 34.55 -49.35
C GLN A 50 14.13 33.09 -49.52
N SER A 51 13.77 32.19 -48.60
CA SER A 51 13.42 30.82 -48.97
C SER A 51 12.59 30.13 -47.88
N HIS A 52 11.54 29.46 -48.33
CA HIS A 52 10.52 28.75 -47.59
C HIS A 52 11.03 27.49 -46.87
N HIS A 53 11.43 27.57 -45.61
CA HIS A 53 11.60 26.38 -44.75
C HIS A 53 11.27 26.68 -43.28
N THR A 54 10.00 26.87 -42.96
CA THR A 54 9.60 27.08 -41.53
C THR A 54 8.35 26.31 -41.13
N ARG A 55 7.70 25.59 -42.06
CA ARG A 55 6.42 24.92 -41.81
C ARG A 55 6.55 23.44 -41.42
N THR A 56 7.69 22.80 -41.69
CA THR A 56 7.99 21.40 -41.32
C THR A 56 8.82 21.28 -40.04
N THR A 57 9.59 22.30 -39.68
CA THR A 57 10.48 22.32 -38.51
C THR A 57 9.74 22.36 -37.17
N SER A 58 8.49 22.84 -37.11
CA SER A 58 7.71 22.87 -35.86
C SER A 58 6.94 21.57 -35.56
N ALA A 59 6.80 20.66 -36.53
CA ALA A 59 6.05 19.41 -36.36
C ALA A 59 6.88 18.34 -35.64
N ILE A 60 8.18 18.25 -35.98
CA ILE A 60 9.11 17.24 -35.46
C ILE A 60 9.35 17.42 -33.94
N PRO A 61 9.64 18.64 -33.41
CA PRO A 61 9.81 18.83 -31.97
C PRO A 61 8.53 18.54 -31.18
N LYS A 62 7.36 18.90 -31.74
CA LYS A 62 6.06 18.60 -31.11
C LYS A 62 5.79 17.09 -31.06
N SER A 63 6.12 16.35 -32.11
CA SER A 63 5.98 14.88 -32.11
C SER A 63 6.94 14.20 -31.14
N LEU A 64 8.18 14.70 -31.01
CA LEU A 64 9.17 14.16 -30.07
C LEU A 64 8.74 14.44 -28.61
N ALA A 65 8.24 15.64 -28.31
CA ALA A 65 7.69 15.95 -27.00
C ALA A 65 6.48 15.06 -26.66
N SER A 66 5.61 14.77 -27.64
CA SER A 66 4.50 13.81 -27.45
C SER A 66 5.02 12.42 -27.12
N LEU A 67 6.03 11.93 -27.84
CA LEU A 67 6.61 10.61 -27.64
C LEU A 67 7.32 10.50 -26.27
N ALA A 68 8.07 11.51 -25.85
CA ALA A 68 8.68 11.55 -24.52
C ALA A 68 7.61 11.45 -23.42
N ASN A 69 6.48 12.14 -23.59
CA ASN A 69 5.36 12.04 -22.66
C ASN A 69 4.71 10.65 -22.63
N GLU A 70 4.64 9.94 -23.76
CA GLU A 70 4.17 8.56 -23.80
C GLU A 70 5.11 7.62 -23.03
N TYR A 71 6.42 7.76 -23.18
CA TYR A 71 7.39 6.99 -22.40
C TYR A 71 7.30 7.27 -20.90
N ARG A 72 7.16 8.53 -20.47
CA ARG A 72 6.94 8.87 -19.05
C ARG A 72 5.65 8.27 -18.49
N ARG A 73 4.57 8.26 -19.29
CA ARG A 73 3.32 7.60 -18.91
C ARG A 73 3.52 6.11 -18.72
N LEU A 74 4.18 5.44 -19.65
CA LEU A 74 4.45 4.01 -19.54
C LEU A 74 5.38 3.68 -18.37
N ALA A 75 6.39 4.52 -18.10
CA ALA A 75 7.25 4.40 -16.93
C ALA A 75 6.46 4.51 -15.63
N THR A 76 5.50 5.42 -15.57
CA THR A 76 4.57 5.58 -14.43
C THR A 76 3.67 4.36 -14.28
N ASP A 77 3.15 3.82 -15.39
CA ASP A 77 2.29 2.64 -15.37
C ASP A 77 3.03 1.39 -14.87
N CYS A 78 4.32 1.23 -15.17
CA CYS A 78 5.15 0.17 -14.59
C CYS A 78 5.18 0.24 -13.05
N VAL A 79 5.38 1.44 -12.49
CA VAL A 79 5.39 1.67 -11.03
C VAL A 79 4.00 1.44 -10.42
N ARG A 80 2.92 1.78 -11.13
CA ARG A 80 1.54 1.48 -10.71
C ARG A 80 1.28 -0.03 -10.63
N VAL A 81 1.74 -0.79 -11.63
CA VAL A 81 1.62 -2.26 -11.62
C VAL A 81 2.37 -2.85 -10.43
N LEU A 82 3.59 -2.38 -10.17
CA LEU A 82 4.37 -2.81 -9.00
C LEU A 82 3.64 -2.56 -7.69
N ARG A 83 3.05 -1.36 -7.53
CA ARG A 83 2.24 -1.04 -6.35
C ARG A 83 1.03 -1.96 -6.20
N LEU A 84 0.31 -2.20 -7.29
CA LEU A 84 -0.85 -3.10 -7.29
C LEU A 84 -0.43 -4.51 -6.88
N GLU A 85 0.70 -5.00 -7.38
CA GLU A 85 1.21 -6.32 -7.02
C GLU A 85 1.53 -6.41 -5.53
N MET A 86 2.21 -5.42 -4.95
CA MET A 86 2.50 -5.41 -3.51
C MET A 86 1.23 -5.41 -2.65
N GLN A 87 0.19 -4.69 -3.08
CA GLN A 87 -1.11 -4.69 -2.41
C GLN A 87 -1.86 -6.01 -2.57
N LEU A 88 -1.81 -6.63 -3.75
CA LEU A 88 -2.42 -7.94 -4.01
C LEU A 88 -1.71 -9.05 -3.22
N GLU A 89 -0.38 -9.01 -3.13
CA GLU A 89 0.41 -9.92 -2.30
C GLU A 89 0.02 -9.81 -0.83
N THR A 90 -0.19 -8.58 -0.35
CA THR A 90 -0.66 -8.32 1.00
C THR A 90 -2.05 -8.94 1.22
N ILE A 91 -2.99 -8.73 0.30
CA ILE A 91 -4.33 -9.35 0.38
C ILE A 91 -4.21 -10.87 0.37
N TYR A 92 -3.35 -11.42 -0.49
CA TYR A 92 -3.15 -12.85 -0.66
C TYR A 92 -2.67 -13.51 0.64
N HIS A 93 -1.75 -12.91 1.37
CA HIS A 93 -1.31 -13.45 2.66
C HIS A 93 -2.34 -13.20 3.76
N MET A 94 -2.86 -11.98 3.84
CA MET A 94 -3.77 -11.58 4.92
C MET A 94 -5.11 -12.33 4.88
N GLN A 95 -5.51 -12.88 3.73
CA GLN A 95 -6.73 -13.71 3.65
C GLN A 95 -6.65 -14.97 4.53
N GLU A 96 -5.44 -15.47 4.85
CA GLU A 96 -5.26 -16.65 5.70
C GLU A 96 -5.78 -16.43 7.13
N MET A 97 -5.84 -15.18 7.60
CA MET A 97 -6.51 -14.83 8.86
C MET A 97 -7.96 -15.31 8.93
N THR A 98 -8.65 -15.38 7.80
CA THR A 98 -10.06 -15.81 7.76
C THR A 98 -10.24 -17.32 7.88
N LYS A 99 -9.17 -18.09 7.67
CA LYS A 99 -9.17 -19.55 7.71
C LYS A 99 -8.54 -20.10 8.98
N ARG A 100 -7.70 -19.29 9.65
CA ARG A 100 -7.03 -19.63 10.91
C ARG A 100 -7.99 -19.61 12.10
N GLU A 101 -7.81 -20.55 13.03
CA GLU A 101 -8.46 -20.53 14.34
C GLU A 101 -7.60 -19.72 15.32
N TYR A 102 -8.24 -18.83 16.10
CA TYR A 102 -7.58 -17.96 17.07
C TYR A 102 -8.01 -18.29 18.51
N VAL A 103 -8.26 -19.58 18.76
CA VAL A 103 -8.50 -20.11 20.12
C VAL A 103 -7.29 -20.95 20.47
N GLU A 104 -6.31 -20.30 21.09
CA GLU A 104 -5.01 -20.90 21.41
C GLU A 104 -4.95 -21.33 22.87
N ASP A 105 -4.19 -22.38 23.19
CA ASP A 105 -3.98 -22.83 24.58
C ASP A 105 -2.68 -22.30 25.19
N GLN A 106 -1.77 -21.78 24.35
CA GLN A 106 -0.45 -21.28 24.73
C GLN A 106 -0.16 -19.98 23.99
N ASP A 107 0.59 -19.08 24.64
CA ASP A 107 1.05 -17.86 23.96
C ASP A 107 2.08 -18.27 22.91
N ALA A 108 1.91 -17.78 21.68
CA ALA A 108 2.88 -18.00 20.63
C ALA A 108 4.11 -17.10 20.87
N GLU A 109 5.29 -17.53 20.44
CA GLU A 109 6.48 -16.68 20.50
C GLU A 109 6.64 -15.88 19.19
N ASP A 110 6.24 -16.49 18.07
CA ASP A 110 6.45 -15.98 16.72
C ASP A 110 5.15 -15.49 16.07
N PRO A 111 5.24 -14.58 15.07
CA PRO A 111 4.10 -14.25 14.20
C PRO A 111 3.64 -15.47 13.39
N ASP A 112 2.43 -15.39 12.84
CA ASP A 112 1.90 -16.45 11.97
C ASP A 112 2.75 -16.61 10.69
N ASP A 113 2.90 -17.85 10.21
CA ASP A 113 3.70 -18.16 9.01
C ASP A 113 3.33 -17.31 7.79
N PHE A 114 2.06 -16.98 7.59
CA PHE A 114 1.63 -16.14 6.47
C PHE A 114 2.10 -14.68 6.63
N ILE A 115 2.28 -14.19 7.86
CA ILE A 115 2.88 -12.89 8.13
C ILE A 115 4.38 -12.96 7.91
N ILE A 116 5.06 -13.99 8.42
CA ILE A 116 6.50 -14.20 8.21
C ILE A 116 6.80 -14.26 6.71
N SER A 117 5.98 -14.98 5.94
CA SER A 117 6.14 -15.07 4.49
C SER A 117 5.95 -13.71 3.80
N LEU A 118 4.90 -12.96 4.19
CA LEU A 118 4.63 -11.63 3.64
C LEU A 118 5.77 -10.65 3.94
N THR A 119 6.22 -10.56 5.19
CA THR A 119 7.28 -9.62 5.59
C THR A 119 8.62 -9.96 4.94
N THR A 120 8.93 -11.26 4.81
CA THR A 120 10.11 -11.72 4.07
C THR A 120 10.06 -11.30 2.60
N GLN A 121 8.91 -11.46 1.93
CA GLN A 121 8.74 -11.04 0.54
C GLN A 121 8.83 -9.52 0.37
N ILE A 122 8.25 -8.74 1.30
CA ILE A 122 8.35 -7.28 1.30
C ILE A 122 9.81 -6.84 1.39
N ALA A 123 10.56 -7.35 2.38
CA ALA A 123 11.96 -6.99 2.58
C ALA A 123 12.83 -7.37 1.38
N ARG A 124 12.66 -8.58 0.87
CA ARG A 124 13.42 -9.07 -0.29
C ARG A 124 13.16 -8.24 -1.54
N ARG A 125 11.88 -7.94 -1.84
CA ARG A 125 11.53 -7.13 -3.02
C ARG A 125 12.02 -5.70 -2.88
N ASP A 126 12.04 -5.13 -1.68
CA ASP A 126 12.61 -3.82 -1.44
C ASP A 126 14.11 -3.78 -1.77
N GLU A 127 14.86 -4.76 -1.27
CA GLU A 127 16.30 -4.91 -1.51
C GLU A 127 16.60 -5.10 -3.01
N GLU A 128 15.90 -6.03 -3.67
CA GLU A 128 16.12 -6.33 -5.08
C GLU A 128 15.71 -5.17 -6.01
N MET A 129 14.70 -4.35 -5.64
CA MET A 129 14.25 -3.20 -6.44
C MET A 129 15.07 -1.93 -6.22
N ALA A 130 15.73 -1.79 -5.08
CA ALA A 130 16.48 -0.58 -4.70
C ALA A 130 17.47 -0.06 -5.75
N PRO A 131 18.21 -0.90 -6.52
CA PRO A 131 19.13 -0.42 -7.54
C PRO A 131 18.47 0.17 -8.79
N TYR A 132 17.18 -0.12 -9.02
CA TYR A 132 16.52 0.13 -10.30
C TYR A 132 15.53 1.29 -10.27
N ILE A 133 15.05 1.70 -9.10
CA ILE A 133 14.08 2.80 -8.98
C ILE A 133 14.42 3.70 -7.81
N ALA A 134 14.21 5.01 -8.00
CA ALA A 134 14.43 6.02 -6.99
C ALA A 134 13.59 5.78 -5.72
N GLU A 135 14.07 6.30 -4.59
CA GLU A 135 13.44 6.16 -3.27
C GLU A 135 11.97 6.63 -3.26
N SER A 136 11.66 7.73 -3.94
CA SER A 136 10.29 8.26 -4.05
C SER A 136 9.34 7.29 -4.76
N LYS A 137 9.82 6.55 -5.78
CA LYS A 137 9.05 5.50 -6.46
C LYS A 137 8.91 4.27 -5.57
N ARG A 138 9.95 3.88 -4.83
CA ARG A 138 9.85 2.79 -3.84
C ARG A 138 8.81 3.09 -2.77
N ASN A 139 8.82 4.30 -2.20
CA ASN A 139 7.78 4.74 -1.25
C ASN A 139 6.38 4.57 -1.85
N TYR A 140 6.20 4.95 -3.12
CA TYR A 140 4.93 4.76 -3.81
C TYR A 140 4.56 3.28 -3.99
N VAL A 141 5.50 2.41 -4.38
CA VAL A 141 5.30 0.97 -4.62
C VAL A 141 4.88 0.24 -3.35
N PHE A 142 5.62 0.44 -2.25
CA PHE A 142 5.28 -0.18 -0.95
C PHE A 142 4.17 0.59 -0.22
N GLY A 143 3.80 1.76 -0.73
CA GLY A 143 2.72 2.59 -0.22
C GLY A 143 1.36 1.89 -0.21
N GLY A 144 0.72 1.92 0.95
CA GLY A 144 -0.63 1.38 1.15
C GLY A 144 -0.68 -0.08 1.61
N ILE A 145 0.47 -0.78 1.72
CA ILE A 145 0.52 -2.13 2.32
C ILE A 145 -0.10 -2.11 3.73
N SER A 146 0.33 -1.18 4.59
CA SER A 146 -0.20 -1.03 5.95
C SER A 146 -1.71 -0.80 5.98
N SER A 147 -2.23 0.01 5.06
CA SER A 147 -3.68 0.26 4.94
C SER A 147 -4.45 -0.97 4.47
N VAL A 148 -3.92 -1.69 3.48
CA VAL A 148 -4.52 -2.93 2.97
C VAL A 148 -4.53 -4.00 4.06
N ALA A 149 -3.40 -4.21 4.73
CA ALA A 149 -3.28 -5.16 5.83
C ALA A 149 -4.23 -4.81 6.98
N ALA A 150 -4.25 -3.55 7.43
CA ALA A 150 -5.14 -3.12 8.51
C ALA A 150 -6.63 -3.34 8.17
N ASN A 151 -7.03 -2.99 6.95
CA ASN A 151 -8.39 -3.21 6.48
C ASN A 151 -8.73 -4.71 6.36
N ALA A 152 -7.78 -5.53 5.91
CA ALA A 152 -7.97 -6.98 5.82
C ALA A 152 -8.10 -7.60 7.22
N SER A 153 -7.22 -7.25 8.16
CA SER A 153 -7.26 -7.73 9.54
C SER A 153 -8.59 -7.42 10.22
N ILE A 154 -9.07 -6.18 10.09
CA ILE A 154 -10.32 -5.78 10.75
C ILE A 154 -11.54 -6.45 10.11
N LYS A 155 -11.55 -6.59 8.79
CA LYS A 155 -12.62 -7.33 8.08
C LYS A 155 -12.59 -8.83 8.40
N ALA A 156 -11.43 -9.41 8.69
CA ALA A 156 -11.29 -10.83 8.98
C ALA A 156 -12.10 -11.25 10.21
N LEU A 157 -12.22 -10.37 11.23
CA LEU A 157 -12.98 -10.66 12.44
C LEU A 157 -14.43 -11.08 12.16
N ALA A 158 -15.07 -10.45 11.17
CA ALA A 158 -16.45 -10.76 10.79
C ALA A 158 -16.64 -12.20 10.25
N LEU A 159 -15.55 -12.88 9.89
CA LEU A 159 -15.54 -14.25 9.41
C LEU A 159 -15.03 -15.25 10.46
N MET A 160 -14.47 -14.76 11.57
CA MET A 160 -13.99 -15.61 12.66
C MET A 160 -15.16 -16.17 13.45
N LYS A 161 -15.11 -17.47 13.76
CA LYS A 161 -16.10 -18.11 14.63
C LYS A 161 -15.87 -17.76 16.10
N SER A 162 -14.62 -17.80 16.52
CA SER A 162 -14.22 -17.61 17.91
C SER A 162 -12.78 -17.10 17.99
N ILE A 163 -12.49 -16.33 19.04
CA ILE A 163 -11.14 -15.84 19.37
C ILE A 163 -11.01 -15.71 20.89
N ASN A 164 -9.87 -16.10 21.46
CA ASN A 164 -9.57 -15.91 22.88
C ASN A 164 -8.46 -14.86 23.10
N LEU A 165 -8.11 -14.61 24.36
CA LEU A 165 -7.09 -13.62 24.73
C LEU A 165 -5.74 -13.87 24.00
N LEU A 166 -5.32 -15.12 23.93
CA LEU A 166 -4.06 -15.52 23.29
C LEU A 166 -4.14 -15.31 21.76
N GLY A 167 -5.29 -15.58 21.15
CA GLY A 167 -5.54 -15.24 19.75
C GLY A 167 -5.49 -13.74 19.47
N VAL A 168 -6.01 -12.90 20.38
CA VAL A 168 -5.88 -11.43 20.27
C VAL A 168 -4.40 -11.03 20.34
N GLN A 169 -3.64 -11.60 21.27
CA GLN A 169 -2.20 -11.34 21.38
C GLN A 169 -1.44 -11.76 20.11
N GLN A 170 -1.80 -12.90 19.51
CA GLN A 170 -1.21 -13.36 18.25
C GLN A 170 -1.48 -12.39 17.10
N ILE A 171 -2.70 -11.83 16.99
CA ILE A 171 -3.01 -10.83 15.97
C ILE A 171 -2.26 -9.51 16.23
N CYS A 172 -2.09 -9.11 17.49
CA CYS A 172 -1.24 -7.97 17.82
C CYS A 172 0.23 -8.22 17.44
N ARG A 173 0.76 -9.43 17.69
CA ARG A 173 2.12 -9.84 17.29
C ARG A 173 2.29 -9.81 15.77
N ASN A 174 1.33 -10.34 15.02
CA ASN A 174 1.27 -10.23 13.56
C ASN A 174 1.34 -8.77 13.08
N SER A 175 0.54 -7.89 13.70
CA SER A 175 0.51 -6.46 13.38
C SER A 175 1.87 -5.80 13.64
N ILE A 176 2.52 -6.11 14.76
CA ILE A 176 3.84 -5.58 15.11
C ILE A 176 4.92 -6.06 14.14
N ALA A 177 4.92 -7.35 13.76
CA ALA A 177 5.89 -7.88 12.81
C ALA A 177 5.78 -7.20 11.43
N LEU A 178 4.56 -6.96 10.96
CA LEU A 178 4.34 -6.23 9.72
C LEU A 178 4.77 -4.76 9.83
N GLU A 179 4.51 -4.11 10.97
CA GLU A 179 4.97 -2.74 11.24
C GLU A 179 6.48 -2.63 11.16
N GLN A 180 7.20 -3.53 11.84
CA GLN A 180 8.65 -3.56 11.86
C GLN A 180 9.24 -3.79 10.45
N ALA A 181 8.65 -4.71 9.69
CA ALA A 181 9.08 -4.98 8.32
C ALA A 181 8.92 -3.76 7.40
N LEU A 182 7.82 -3.02 7.53
CA LEU A 182 7.57 -1.81 6.74
C LEU A 182 8.43 -0.63 7.22
N ALA A 183 8.61 -0.46 8.52
CA ALA A 183 9.45 0.60 9.09
C ALA A 183 10.95 0.41 8.75
N ALA A 184 11.36 -0.83 8.43
CA ALA A 184 12.72 -1.12 7.97
C ALA A 184 12.99 -0.61 6.53
N ILE A 185 11.95 -0.29 5.76
CA ILE A 185 12.10 0.27 4.41
C ILE A 185 12.31 1.79 4.54
N PRO A 186 13.49 2.34 4.20
CA PRO A 186 13.83 3.75 4.47
C PRO A 186 12.87 4.76 3.83
N SER A 187 12.28 4.38 2.69
CA SER A 187 11.42 5.25 1.89
C SER A 187 10.01 5.42 2.43
N ILE A 188 9.56 4.56 3.37
CA ILE A 188 8.17 4.52 3.85
C ILE A 188 7.93 5.51 4.98
N ASP A 189 6.73 6.09 5.01
CA ASP A 189 6.23 6.89 6.13
C ASP A 189 5.88 5.99 7.34
N SER A 190 6.83 5.84 8.26
CA SER A 190 6.69 5.02 9.47
C SER A 190 5.56 5.48 10.40
N GLU A 191 5.27 6.80 10.48
CA GLU A 191 4.18 7.31 11.33
C GLU A 191 2.82 6.88 10.78
N ALA A 192 2.64 7.00 9.46
CA ALA A 192 1.44 6.52 8.80
C ALA A 192 1.29 4.98 8.93
N VAL A 193 2.38 4.21 8.84
CA VAL A 193 2.35 2.76 9.05
C VAL A 193 1.91 2.43 10.48
N GLN A 194 2.56 3.04 11.47
CA GLN A 194 2.27 2.84 12.89
C GLN A 194 0.80 3.14 13.19
N GLN A 195 0.28 4.30 12.75
CA GLN A 195 -1.12 4.68 12.98
C GLN A 195 -2.10 3.64 12.42
N ARG A 196 -1.82 3.04 11.25
CA ARG A 196 -2.69 2.05 10.62
C ARG A 196 -2.67 0.71 11.37
N LEU A 197 -1.51 0.30 11.87
CA LEU A 197 -1.34 -0.99 12.54
C LEU A 197 -1.69 -0.93 14.04
N ASP A 198 -1.54 0.24 14.67
CA ASP A 198 -2.13 0.57 15.97
C ASP A 198 -3.65 0.42 15.93
N ARG A 199 -4.29 0.94 14.87
CA ARG A 199 -5.74 0.78 14.70
C ARG A 199 -6.18 -0.69 14.71
N VAL A 200 -5.37 -1.61 14.16
CA VAL A 200 -5.66 -3.06 14.23
C VAL A 200 -5.55 -3.56 15.66
N ARG A 201 -4.46 -3.24 16.36
CA ARG A 201 -4.23 -3.67 17.74
C ARG A 201 -5.35 -3.18 18.65
N THR A 202 -5.65 -1.88 18.61
CA THR A 202 -6.77 -1.29 19.36
C THR A 202 -8.08 -2.01 19.06
N PHE A 203 -8.39 -2.30 17.80
CA PHE A 203 -9.63 -2.98 17.42
C PHE A 203 -9.77 -4.36 18.06
N TYR A 204 -8.71 -5.17 18.00
CA TYR A 204 -8.72 -6.53 18.55
C TYR A 204 -8.65 -6.53 20.08
N GLU A 205 -7.97 -5.56 20.70
CA GLU A 205 -7.94 -5.40 22.15
C GLU A 205 -9.32 -5.08 22.76
N LEU A 206 -10.25 -4.50 22.00
CA LEU A 206 -11.66 -4.32 22.42
C LEU A 206 -12.37 -5.65 22.73
N LEU A 207 -11.88 -6.78 22.20
CA LEU A 207 -12.43 -8.11 22.49
C LEU A 207 -12.12 -8.55 23.93
N ASN A 208 -11.05 -8.01 24.53
CA ASN A 208 -10.64 -8.30 25.90
C ASN A 208 -11.43 -7.48 26.94
N LEU A 209 -12.23 -6.50 26.50
CA LEU A 209 -13.02 -5.66 27.38
C LEU A 209 -14.35 -6.33 27.76
N PRO A 210 -14.77 -6.24 29.04
CA PRO A 210 -16.15 -6.45 29.42
C PRO A 210 -17.09 -5.54 28.63
N PHE A 211 -18.33 -5.96 28.45
CA PHE A 211 -19.29 -5.24 27.60
C PHE A 211 -19.52 -3.78 28.04
N GLU A 212 -19.61 -3.52 29.35
CA GLU A 212 -19.81 -2.15 29.86
C GLU A 212 -18.58 -1.24 29.58
N SER A 213 -17.36 -1.79 29.68
CA SER A 213 -16.14 -1.06 29.33
C SER A 213 -16.05 -0.79 27.83
N LEU A 214 -16.53 -1.72 26.99
CA LEU A 214 -16.64 -1.50 25.54
C LEU A 214 -17.59 -0.33 25.24
N LEU A 215 -18.74 -0.23 25.91
CA LEU A 215 -19.65 0.91 25.72
C LEU A 215 -19.03 2.23 26.12
N GLY A 216 -18.28 2.24 27.24
CA GLY A 216 -17.49 3.40 27.66
C GLY A 216 -16.50 3.84 26.57
N PHE A 217 -15.75 2.89 26.01
CA PHE A 217 -14.83 3.16 24.89
C PHE A 217 -15.56 3.76 23.68
N ILE A 218 -16.70 3.17 23.26
CA ILE A 218 -17.45 3.65 22.09
C ILE A 218 -17.98 5.07 22.32
N ALA A 219 -18.44 5.39 23.54
CA ALA A 219 -18.96 6.71 23.88
C ALA A 219 -17.87 7.79 23.90
N GLU A 220 -16.64 7.44 24.29
CA GLU A 220 -15.50 8.36 24.30
C GLU A 220 -14.84 8.52 22.91
N GLN A 221 -14.91 7.47 22.08
CA GLN A 221 -14.14 7.34 20.84
C GLN A 221 -15.01 6.91 19.65
N GLU A 222 -16.12 7.63 19.45
CA GLU A 222 -17.17 7.26 18.51
C GLU A 222 -16.66 7.06 17.06
N TYR A 223 -15.68 7.84 16.63
CA TYR A 223 -15.22 7.90 15.23
C TYR A 223 -14.03 6.99 14.90
N ILE A 224 -13.52 6.19 15.84
CA ILE A 224 -12.35 5.32 15.57
C ILE A 224 -12.73 4.13 14.68
N PHE A 225 -13.91 3.54 14.91
CA PHE A 225 -14.45 2.42 14.14
C PHE A 225 -15.88 2.68 13.70
N SER A 226 -16.25 2.09 12.58
CA SER A 226 -17.61 2.14 12.04
C SER A 226 -18.55 1.24 12.84
N ALA A 227 -19.86 1.53 12.75
CA ALA A 227 -20.90 0.69 13.35
C ALA A 227 -20.78 -0.80 12.96
N LYS A 228 -20.42 -1.09 11.69
CA LYS A 228 -20.24 -2.48 11.23
C LYS A 228 -19.07 -3.18 11.90
N GLU A 229 -17.98 -2.46 12.15
CA GLU A 229 -16.80 -2.97 12.85
C GLU A 229 -17.14 -3.26 14.32
N TYR A 230 -17.83 -2.35 15.02
CA TYR A 230 -18.31 -2.61 16.39
C TYR A 230 -19.29 -3.78 16.48
N LEU A 231 -20.22 -3.92 15.52
CA LEU A 231 -21.12 -5.07 15.47
C LEU A 231 -20.36 -6.40 15.25
N SER A 232 -19.23 -6.39 14.54
CA SER A 232 -18.42 -7.60 14.39
C SER A 232 -17.75 -8.05 15.71
N ILE A 233 -17.39 -7.11 16.59
CA ILE A 233 -16.89 -7.38 17.95
C ILE A 233 -17.94 -8.08 18.82
N LEU A 234 -19.22 -7.76 18.63
CA LEU A 234 -20.31 -8.42 19.37
C LEU A 234 -20.63 -9.83 18.85
N LYS A 235 -20.40 -10.07 17.55
CA LYS A 235 -20.80 -11.31 16.86
C LYS A 235 -19.82 -12.46 17.05
N VAL A 236 -18.53 -12.14 17.10
CA VAL A 236 -17.49 -13.17 17.31
C VAL A 236 -17.61 -13.75 18.71
N ASN A 237 -17.45 -15.07 18.84
CA ASN A 237 -17.44 -15.70 20.16
C ASN A 237 -16.11 -15.42 20.86
N VAL A 238 -16.18 -14.85 22.08
CA VAL A 238 -15.03 -14.72 22.97
C VAL A 238 -15.31 -15.57 24.21
N PRO A 239 -14.60 -16.69 24.43
CA PRO A 239 -14.85 -17.57 25.57
C PRO A 239 -14.84 -16.81 26.91
N GLY A 240 -15.91 -16.95 27.69
CA GLY A 240 -16.07 -16.29 28.99
C GLY A 240 -16.55 -14.83 28.93
N ARG A 241 -16.76 -14.25 27.74
CA ARG A 241 -17.30 -12.90 27.59
C ARG A 241 -18.83 -12.95 27.48
N GLU A 242 -19.52 -12.33 28.41
CA GLU A 242 -20.98 -12.18 28.36
C GLU A 242 -21.38 -10.95 27.53
N ILE A 243 -22.24 -11.17 26.53
CA ILE A 243 -22.82 -10.12 25.69
C ILE A 243 -24.33 -10.06 25.97
N PRO A 244 -24.87 -8.93 26.46
CA PRO A 244 -26.31 -8.78 26.69
C PRO A 244 -27.14 -8.89 25.41
N MET A 245 -28.37 -9.39 25.53
CA MET A 245 -29.29 -9.54 24.38
C MET A 245 -29.65 -8.22 23.69
N ASP A 246 -29.53 -7.09 24.40
CA ASP A 246 -29.80 -5.76 23.88
C ASP A 246 -28.53 -4.99 23.47
N ALA A 247 -27.38 -5.67 23.36
CA ALA A 247 -26.09 -5.06 23.07
C ALA A 247 -26.07 -4.25 21.76
N GLU A 248 -26.59 -4.81 20.66
CA GLU A 248 -26.64 -4.10 19.37
C GLU A 248 -27.46 -2.81 19.44
N ARG A 249 -28.58 -2.83 20.18
CA ARG A 249 -29.42 -1.65 20.41
C ARG A 249 -28.67 -0.58 21.21
N ARG A 250 -27.94 -0.98 22.26
CA ARG A 250 -27.17 -0.06 23.11
C ARG A 250 -26.04 0.60 22.32
N ILE A 251 -25.28 -0.14 21.51
CA ILE A 251 -24.26 0.44 20.62
C ILE A 251 -24.92 1.40 19.61
N SER A 252 -26.02 0.99 18.99
CA SER A 252 -26.71 1.83 17.99
C SER A 252 -27.21 3.15 18.56
N GLN A 253 -27.62 3.18 19.84
CA GLN A 253 -28.00 4.41 20.52
C GLN A 253 -26.81 5.36 20.68
N ILE A 254 -25.66 4.85 21.10
CA ILE A 254 -24.45 5.67 21.27
C ILE A 254 -23.99 6.25 19.94
N LEU A 255 -23.96 5.44 18.87
CA LEU A 255 -23.52 5.86 17.53
C LEU A 255 -24.54 6.75 16.76
N SER A 256 -25.68 7.07 17.39
CA SER A 256 -26.74 7.89 16.78
C SER A 256 -26.79 9.32 17.35
N HIS A 257 -25.93 9.62 18.32
CA HIS A 257 -25.84 10.89 19.03
C HIS A 257 -24.67 11.73 18.50
#